data_AF-A0A1F6UWW4-F1
#
_entry.id   AF-A0A1F6UWW4-F1
#
_cell.length_a   1.000
_cell.length_b   1.000
_cell.length_c   1.000
_cell.angle_alpha   90.00
_cell.angle_beta   90.00
_cell.angle_gamma   90.00
#
_symmetry.space_group_name_H-M   'P 1'
#
loop_
_entity.id
_entity.type
_entity.pdbx_description
1 polymer ?
#
loop_
_entity_poly.entity_id
_entity_poly.type
_entity_poly.pdbx_seq_one_letter_code
_entity_poly.pdbx_strand_id
1 'polypeptide(L)'
;MKKGFVNIVLIIVIVLIAGGAGYYFAKQSTKEKAVQTELVVQEEQKEIKDIVLPSAAVSTTLPTPYISAQENWPPVIQNSSTAYSCTATSSETSETAEKIINGRTYCITDFTDCGAGSCYSDRTYVTADSSGTKTTNFTLRYQNCGGYGGPGDTEFDQCSSARSNFNLDEIIDSLM
;
A
#
# COMPACT_ATOMS: atom_id res chain seq x y z
N MET A 1 53.07 42.80 -57.08
CA MET A 1 52.34 42.59 -55.81
C MET A 1 50.85 42.40 -56.13
N LYS A 2 50.10 41.60 -55.35
CA LYS A 2 48.63 41.36 -55.45
C LYS A 2 48.11 40.14 -56.25
N LYS A 3 48.72 38.96 -56.15
CA LYS A 3 48.03 37.68 -56.48
C LYS A 3 47.84 36.75 -55.28
N GLY A 4 48.72 36.80 -54.26
CA GLY A 4 48.58 36.01 -53.03
C GLY A 4 47.53 36.54 -52.04
N PHE A 5 47.20 37.83 -52.10
CA PHE A 5 46.28 38.45 -51.11
C PHE A 5 44.80 38.15 -51.40
N VAL A 6 44.44 37.90 -52.67
CA VAL A 6 43.04 37.67 -53.08
C VAL A 6 42.52 36.32 -52.57
N ASN A 7 43.37 35.28 -52.58
CA ASN A 7 42.97 33.95 -52.08
C ASN A 7 42.81 33.91 -50.56
N ILE A 8 43.60 34.67 -49.81
CA ILE A 8 43.50 34.71 -48.34
C ILE A 8 42.21 35.45 -47.92
N VAL A 9 41.86 36.54 -48.60
CA VAL A 9 40.61 37.28 -48.32
C VAL A 9 39.38 36.43 -48.65
N LEU A 10 39.41 35.65 -49.75
CA LEU A 10 38.31 34.77 -50.12
C LEU A 10 38.04 33.68 -49.06
N ILE A 11 39.10 33.08 -48.52
CA ILE A 11 38.98 32.02 -47.50
C ILE A 11 38.39 32.57 -46.19
N ILE A 12 38.83 33.77 -45.77
CA ILE A 12 38.31 34.40 -44.54
C ILE A 12 36.82 34.74 -44.67
N VAL A 13 36.38 35.22 -45.85
CA VAL A 13 34.96 35.53 -46.10
C VAL A 13 34.10 34.25 -46.07
N ILE A 14 34.57 33.14 -46.63
CA ILE A 14 33.84 31.86 -46.62
C ILE A 14 33.69 31.32 -45.18
N VAL A 15 34.74 31.40 -44.37
CA VAL A 15 34.69 30.94 -42.97
C VAL A 15 33.74 31.80 -42.13
N LEU A 16 33.66 33.11 -42.39
CA LEU A 16 32.72 34.00 -41.69
C LEU A 16 31.25 33.76 -42.09
N ILE A 17 30.98 33.44 -43.36
CA ILE A 17 29.62 33.12 -43.82
C ILE A 17 29.15 31.76 -43.25
N ALA A 18 30.02 30.75 -43.25
CA ALA A 18 29.69 29.43 -42.70
C ALA A 18 29.53 29.45 -41.16
N GLY A 19 30.39 30.21 -40.45
CA GLY A 19 30.31 30.36 -39.00
C GLY A 19 29.11 31.21 -38.54
N GLY A 20 28.71 32.23 -39.32
CA GLY A 20 27.57 33.09 -39.00
C GLY A 20 26.21 32.41 -39.12
N ALA A 21 26.04 31.50 -40.09
CA ALA A 21 24.78 30.79 -40.30
C ALA A 21 24.47 29.78 -39.17
N GLY A 22 25.48 29.08 -38.65
CA GLY A 22 25.30 28.11 -37.56
C GLY A 22 24.85 28.75 -36.25
N TYR A 23 25.27 29.99 -35.97
CA TYR A 23 24.93 30.69 -34.73
C TYR A 23 23.49 31.24 -34.71
N TYR A 24 22.92 31.58 -35.87
CA TYR A 24 21.54 32.06 -35.96
C TYR A 24 20.49 30.94 -35.83
N PHE A 25 20.79 29.72 -36.30
CA PHE A 25 19.86 28.59 -36.23
C PHE A 25 19.74 27.97 -34.83
N ALA A 26 20.76 28.07 -33.98
CA ALA A 26 20.69 27.54 -32.60
C ALA A 26 19.83 28.39 -31.65
N LYS A 27 19.52 29.65 -31.98
CA LYS A 27 18.80 30.58 -31.09
C LYS A 27 17.27 30.63 -31.32
N GLN A 28 16.73 29.93 -32.32
CA GLN A 28 15.28 29.95 -32.61
C GLN A 28 14.45 28.80 -32.00
N SER A 29 15.04 27.81 -31.33
CA SER A 29 14.26 26.67 -30.77
C SER A 29 13.54 26.92 -29.43
N THR A 30 13.41 28.17 -29.00
CA THR A 30 12.58 28.49 -27.82
C THR A 30 11.71 29.69 -28.14
N LYS A 31 10.48 29.39 -28.58
CA LYS A 31 9.23 30.17 -28.61
C LYS A 31 8.54 29.98 -29.96
N GLU A 32 7.45 29.21 -29.99
CA GLU A 32 6.10 29.74 -30.20
C GLU A 32 5.03 28.62 -30.33
N LYS A 33 4.08 28.69 -29.40
CA LYS A 33 2.64 28.39 -29.43
C LYS A 33 2.01 27.54 -30.56
N ALA A 34 1.18 26.61 -30.07
CA ALA A 34 -0.26 26.44 -30.38
C ALA A 34 -0.78 26.88 -31.76
N VAL A 35 -1.22 25.89 -32.55
CA VAL A 35 -2.25 26.06 -33.58
C VAL A 35 -3.24 24.89 -33.48
N GLN A 36 -4.49 25.27 -33.26
CA GLN A 36 -5.72 24.48 -33.33
C GLN A 36 -5.84 23.73 -34.66
N THR A 37 -6.23 22.46 -34.60
CA THR A 37 -7.07 21.85 -35.62
C THR A 37 -8.39 21.52 -34.95
N GLU A 38 -9.37 22.39 -35.19
CA GLU A 38 -10.78 22.16 -34.93
C GLU A 38 -11.27 21.12 -35.94
N LEU A 39 -11.60 19.92 -35.45
CA LEU A 39 -12.48 19.01 -36.16
C LEU A 39 -13.58 18.62 -35.18
N VAL A 40 -14.66 19.39 -35.31
CA VAL A 40 -15.94 19.19 -34.67
C VAL A 40 -16.41 17.76 -34.95
N VAL A 41 -16.42 16.93 -33.91
CA VAL A 41 -17.33 15.79 -33.81
C VAL A 41 -18.03 15.94 -32.47
N GLN A 42 -19.35 16.04 -32.57
CA GLN A 42 -20.24 16.47 -31.52
C GLN A 42 -20.18 15.57 -30.28
N GLU A 43 -20.32 16.23 -29.14
CA GLU A 43 -20.59 15.62 -27.84
C GLU A 43 -21.88 14.81 -27.89
N GLU A 44 -21.78 13.52 -27.59
CA GLU A 44 -22.82 12.83 -26.84
C GLU A 44 -22.19 12.40 -25.52
N GLN A 45 -22.12 13.35 -24.59
CA GLN A 45 -21.84 13.08 -23.18
C GLN A 45 -23.02 12.30 -22.61
N LYS A 46 -23.06 11.00 -22.87
CA LYS A 46 -23.78 10.09 -21.98
C LYS A 46 -22.93 9.96 -20.73
N GLU A 47 -23.34 10.70 -19.71
CA GLU A 47 -22.95 10.59 -18.30
C GLU A 47 -22.67 9.11 -17.94
N ILE A 48 -21.42 8.68 -18.08
CA ILE A 48 -20.92 7.52 -17.35
C ILE A 48 -20.70 8.07 -15.94
N LYS A 49 -21.79 8.12 -15.16
CA LYS A 49 -21.68 8.12 -13.71
C LYS A 49 -20.65 7.05 -13.38
N ASP A 50 -19.63 7.47 -12.65
CA ASP A 50 -18.57 6.64 -12.14
C ASP A 50 -19.10 5.23 -11.89
N ILE A 51 -18.67 4.28 -12.71
CA ILE A 51 -18.64 2.90 -12.25
C ILE A 51 -17.47 2.90 -11.26
N VAL A 52 -17.71 3.46 -10.07
CA VAL A 52 -17.14 2.94 -8.85
C VAL A 52 -17.57 1.50 -8.88
N LEU A 53 -16.71 0.61 -9.39
CA LEU A 53 -16.79 -0.78 -8.99
C LEU A 53 -16.92 -0.71 -7.47
N PRO A 54 -17.98 -1.26 -6.86
CA PRO A 54 -17.99 -1.40 -5.43
C PRO A 54 -16.75 -2.22 -5.11
N SER A 55 -15.71 -1.54 -4.63
CA SER A 55 -14.68 -2.18 -3.81
C SER A 55 -15.50 -2.90 -2.78
N ALA A 56 -15.61 -4.22 -2.94
CA ALA A 56 -16.45 -5.03 -2.08
C ALA A 56 -16.05 -4.63 -0.66
N ALA A 57 -16.97 -4.00 0.07
CA ALA A 57 -16.64 -3.44 1.37
C ALA A 57 -16.25 -4.63 2.24
N VAL A 58 -14.95 -4.79 2.47
CA VAL A 58 -14.42 -5.88 3.29
C VAL A 58 -15.02 -5.67 4.68
N SER A 59 -15.83 -6.64 5.12
CA SER A 59 -16.48 -6.56 6.43
C SER A 59 -15.44 -6.81 7.50
N THR A 60 -15.27 -5.85 8.40
CA THR A 60 -14.45 -5.95 9.61
C THR A 60 -15.32 -6.17 10.85
N THR A 61 -16.55 -6.64 10.67
CA THR A 61 -17.46 -6.95 11.77
C THR A 61 -17.00 -8.23 12.46
N LEU A 62 -16.83 -8.15 13.78
CA LEU A 62 -16.51 -9.32 14.60
C LEU A 62 -17.78 -10.18 14.79
N PRO A 63 -17.75 -11.48 14.49
CA PRO A 63 -18.96 -12.31 14.38
C PRO A 63 -19.52 -12.78 15.73
N THR A 64 -18.89 -12.43 16.85
CA THR A 64 -19.17 -13.03 18.16
C THR A 64 -19.11 -12.01 19.30
N PRO A 65 -19.97 -12.13 20.33
CA PRO A 65 -19.90 -11.28 21.52
C PRO A 65 -18.72 -11.62 22.45
N TYR A 66 -18.05 -12.76 22.26
CA TYR A 66 -16.93 -13.21 23.10
C TYR A 66 -15.57 -12.63 22.67
N ILE A 67 -15.54 -11.90 21.55
CA ILE A 67 -14.36 -11.23 21.01
C ILE A 67 -14.77 -9.82 20.63
N SER A 68 -14.13 -8.82 21.23
CA SER A 68 -14.48 -7.42 21.00
C SER A 68 -13.27 -6.59 20.59
N ALA A 69 -13.49 -5.75 19.59
CA ALA A 69 -12.58 -4.70 19.15
C ALA A 69 -12.21 -3.78 20.32
N GLN A 70 -10.93 -3.48 20.49
CA GLN A 70 -10.45 -2.47 21.45
C GLN A 70 -9.81 -1.31 20.66
N GLU A 71 -8.49 -1.22 20.64
CA GLU A 71 -7.76 -0.15 19.97
C GLU A 71 -7.47 -0.49 18.50
N ASN A 72 -7.47 0.56 17.66
CA ASN A 72 -7.12 0.51 16.23
C ASN A 72 -7.91 -0.52 15.41
N TRP A 73 -9.16 -0.77 15.79
CA TRP A 73 -10.11 -1.56 15.00
C TRP A 73 -11.25 -0.68 14.45
N PRO A 74 -11.61 -0.76 13.16
CA PRO A 74 -11.05 -1.65 12.13
C PRO A 74 -9.56 -1.39 11.82
N PRO A 75 -8.81 -2.43 11.41
CA PRO A 75 -7.38 -2.31 11.14
C PRO A 75 -7.09 -1.31 10.02
N VAL A 76 -6.17 -0.38 10.26
CA VAL A 76 -5.67 0.55 9.24
C VAL A 76 -4.40 -0.01 8.63
N ILE A 77 -4.31 -0.04 7.30
CA ILE A 77 -3.11 -0.51 6.59
C ILE A 77 -2.14 0.65 6.41
N GLN A 78 -0.93 0.45 6.91
CA GLN A 78 0.19 1.38 6.75
C GLN A 78 1.16 0.81 5.71
N ASN A 79 1.57 1.64 4.77
CA ASN A 79 2.55 1.26 3.74
C ASN A 79 3.92 1.84 4.08
N SER A 80 4.98 1.09 3.82
CA SER A 80 6.37 1.52 3.97
C SER A 80 7.21 1.06 2.78
N SER A 81 8.29 1.80 2.48
CA SER A 81 9.31 1.39 1.50
C SER A 81 10.38 0.47 2.08
N THR A 82 10.30 0.14 3.37
CA THR A 82 11.21 -0.81 4.01
C THR A 82 11.00 -2.21 3.45
N ALA A 83 12.10 -2.91 3.13
CA ALA A 83 12.07 -4.29 2.70
C ALA A 83 11.50 -5.20 3.79
N TYR A 84 10.75 -6.23 3.38
CA TYR A 84 10.19 -7.22 4.30
C TYR A 84 11.30 -7.99 5.03
N SER A 85 11.12 -8.17 6.33
CA SER A 85 11.94 -9.04 7.17
C SER A 85 11.12 -9.53 8.36
N CYS A 86 11.28 -10.79 8.73
CA CYS A 86 10.72 -11.34 9.95
C CYS A 86 11.81 -11.95 10.82
N THR A 87 11.87 -11.55 12.09
CA THR A 87 12.77 -12.15 13.07
C THR A 87 11.90 -12.87 14.08
N ALA A 88 11.92 -14.19 14.06
CA ALA A 88 11.15 -14.98 15.00
C ALA A 88 11.66 -14.78 16.43
N THR A 89 10.74 -14.49 17.34
CA THR A 89 11.03 -14.30 18.78
C THR A 89 9.93 -14.92 19.61
N SER A 90 10.25 -15.44 20.78
CA SER A 90 9.25 -15.99 21.69
C SER A 90 9.63 -15.64 23.13
N SER A 91 8.60 -15.30 23.91
CA SER A 91 8.63 -14.97 25.32
C SER A 91 7.34 -15.46 25.97
N GLU A 92 7.21 -15.33 27.29
CA GLU A 92 6.01 -15.81 28.01
C GLU A 92 4.70 -15.12 27.55
N THR A 93 4.77 -13.87 27.11
CA THR A 93 3.59 -13.05 26.77
C THR A 93 3.60 -12.54 25.33
N SER A 94 4.68 -12.76 24.57
CA SER A 94 4.79 -12.32 23.18
C SER A 94 5.47 -13.35 22.30
N GLU A 95 4.92 -13.54 21.11
CA GLU A 95 5.48 -14.38 20.05
C GLU A 95 5.48 -13.61 18.73
N THR A 96 6.58 -13.71 17.99
CA THR A 96 6.70 -13.26 16.61
C THR A 96 7.10 -14.45 15.76
N ALA A 97 6.35 -14.72 14.70
CA ALA A 97 6.62 -15.84 13.80
C ALA A 97 6.16 -15.54 12.36
N GLU A 98 6.78 -16.24 11.41
CA GLU A 98 6.29 -16.25 10.03
C GLU A 98 5.11 -17.21 9.88
N LYS A 99 4.10 -16.78 9.12
CA LYS A 99 2.93 -17.58 8.77
C LYS A 99 2.55 -17.32 7.32
N ILE A 100 2.15 -18.38 6.61
CA ILE A 100 1.58 -18.26 5.26
C ILE A 100 0.06 -18.27 5.37
N ILE A 101 -0.59 -17.23 4.87
CA ILE A 101 -2.05 -17.09 4.81
C ILE A 101 -2.40 -16.86 3.34
N ASN A 102 -3.26 -17.70 2.75
CA ASN A 102 -3.67 -17.62 1.34
C ASN A 102 -2.51 -17.44 0.33
N GLY A 103 -1.36 -18.05 0.60
CA GLY A 103 -0.17 -17.99 -0.26
C GLY A 103 0.71 -16.74 -0.08
N ARG A 104 0.34 -15.83 0.83
CA ARG A 104 1.13 -14.66 1.20
C ARG A 104 1.84 -14.90 2.54
N THR A 105 3.12 -14.53 2.61
CA THR A 105 3.92 -14.63 3.84
C THR A 105 3.69 -13.41 4.72
N TYR A 106 3.39 -13.66 5.99
CA TYR A 106 3.22 -12.66 7.04
C TYR A 106 4.23 -12.87 8.15
N CYS A 107 4.77 -11.78 8.68
CA CYS A 107 5.37 -11.76 10.01
C CYS A 107 4.29 -11.30 10.98
N ILE A 108 3.91 -12.18 11.90
CA ILE A 108 2.85 -11.92 12.88
C ILE A 108 3.51 -11.79 14.24
N THR A 109 3.27 -10.67 14.91
CA THR A 109 3.61 -10.48 16.32
C THR A 109 2.34 -10.46 17.12
N ASP A 110 2.22 -11.40 18.05
CA ASP A 110 1.13 -11.49 19.02
C ASP A 110 1.70 -11.19 20.41
N PHE A 111 1.09 -10.25 21.12
CA PHE A 111 1.28 -10.05 22.55
C PHE A 111 -0.05 -10.32 23.24
N THR A 112 -0.03 -11.12 24.31
CA THR A 112 -1.23 -11.48 25.07
C THR A 112 -1.04 -11.18 26.54
N ASP A 113 -1.96 -10.41 27.10
CA ASP A 113 -2.07 -10.14 28.53
C ASP A 113 -3.44 -10.59 29.05
N CYS A 114 -3.44 -11.53 29.99
CA CYS A 114 -4.64 -12.12 30.57
C CYS A 114 -4.81 -11.71 32.03
N GLY A 115 -5.91 -11.02 32.34
CA GLY A 115 -6.24 -10.58 33.69
C GLY A 115 -7.75 -10.38 33.89
N ALA A 116 -8.21 -10.47 35.14
CA ALA A 116 -9.57 -10.11 35.55
C ALA A 116 -10.72 -10.65 34.66
N GLY A 117 -10.60 -11.89 34.16
CA GLY A 117 -11.65 -12.54 33.36
C GLY A 117 -11.63 -12.21 31.87
N SER A 118 -10.55 -11.63 31.32
CA SER A 118 -10.37 -11.46 29.87
C SER A 118 -8.89 -11.50 29.49
N CYS A 119 -8.62 -11.69 28.20
CA CYS A 119 -7.29 -11.56 27.63
C CYS A 119 -7.33 -10.48 26.55
N TYR A 120 -6.37 -9.57 26.59
CA TYR A 120 -6.13 -8.60 25.53
C TYR A 120 -5.01 -9.14 24.65
N SER A 121 -5.21 -9.07 23.34
CA SER A 121 -4.22 -9.48 22.35
C SER A 121 -3.92 -8.31 21.44
N ASP A 122 -2.70 -7.80 21.55
CA ASP A 122 -2.15 -6.86 20.59
C ASP A 122 -1.54 -7.65 19.45
N ARG A 123 -2.01 -7.41 18.23
CA ARG A 123 -1.51 -8.11 17.05
C ARG A 123 -0.93 -7.12 16.07
N THR A 124 0.19 -7.51 15.47
CA THR A 124 0.79 -6.81 14.34
C THR A 124 1.01 -7.78 13.20
N TYR A 125 0.50 -7.45 12.02
CA TYR A 125 0.75 -8.19 10.79
C TYR A 125 1.61 -7.33 9.88
N VAL A 126 2.70 -7.91 9.39
CA VAL A 126 3.56 -7.31 8.36
C VAL A 126 3.66 -8.27 7.19
N THR A 127 3.49 -7.77 5.97
CA THR A 127 3.71 -8.55 4.76
C THR A 127 4.43 -7.73 3.69
N ALA A 128 5.08 -8.42 2.75
CA ALA A 128 5.70 -7.79 1.60
C ALA A 128 4.64 -7.24 0.63
N ASP A 129 4.94 -6.09 0.05
CA ASP A 129 4.20 -5.51 -1.06
C ASP A 129 5.17 -5.03 -2.16
N SER A 130 4.65 -4.71 -3.34
CA SER A 130 5.43 -4.32 -4.52
C SER A 130 6.45 -3.19 -4.27
N SER A 131 6.18 -2.30 -3.32
CA SER A 131 7.03 -1.16 -2.97
C SER A 131 7.74 -1.27 -1.62
N GLY A 132 7.60 -2.38 -0.89
CA GLY A 132 8.17 -2.54 0.44
C GLY A 132 7.31 -3.44 1.34
N THR A 133 6.64 -2.85 2.33
CA THR A 133 5.84 -3.59 3.32
C THR A 133 4.49 -2.94 3.60
N LYS A 134 3.51 -3.78 3.92
CA LYS A 134 2.24 -3.40 4.52
C LYS A 134 2.19 -3.86 5.95
N THR A 135 1.74 -2.99 6.84
CA THR A 135 1.64 -3.24 8.27
C THR A 135 0.27 -2.85 8.79
N THR A 136 -0.28 -3.65 9.70
CA THR A 136 -1.42 -3.23 10.52
C THR A 136 -1.24 -3.72 11.94
N ASN A 137 -1.75 -2.95 12.89
CA ASN A 137 -1.71 -3.28 14.30
C ASN A 137 -3.04 -2.92 14.97
N PHE A 138 -3.51 -3.77 15.87
CA PHE A 138 -4.78 -3.59 16.57
C PHE A 138 -4.84 -4.45 17.82
N THR A 139 -5.80 -4.13 18.68
CA THR A 139 -6.03 -4.86 19.93
C THR A 139 -7.42 -5.47 19.93
N LEU A 140 -7.50 -6.77 20.23
CA LEU A 140 -8.75 -7.47 20.48
C LEU A 140 -8.80 -7.95 21.92
N ARG A 141 -9.99 -7.89 22.52
CA ARG A 141 -10.27 -8.49 23.82
C ARG A 141 -11.02 -9.80 23.60
N TYR A 142 -10.52 -10.85 24.24
CA TYR A 142 -11.11 -12.18 24.28
C TYR A 142 -11.67 -12.43 25.69
N GLN A 143 -12.96 -12.74 25.78
CA GLN A 143 -13.58 -13.12 27.04
C GLN A 143 -12.93 -14.40 27.58
N ASN A 144 -12.68 -14.47 28.89
CA ASN A 144 -12.23 -15.70 29.52
C ASN A 144 -13.43 -16.65 29.70
N CYS A 145 -13.45 -17.75 28.94
CA CYS A 145 -14.52 -18.74 29.03
C CYS A 145 -14.52 -19.49 30.37
N GLY A 146 -13.40 -19.52 31.10
CA GLY A 146 -13.32 -20.13 32.43
C GLY A 146 -14.15 -19.43 33.52
N GLY A 147 -14.75 -18.28 33.22
CA GLY A 147 -15.73 -17.64 34.11
C GLY A 147 -17.11 -18.29 34.11
N TYR A 148 -17.37 -19.24 33.20
CA TYR A 148 -18.63 -19.97 33.08
C TYR A 148 -18.58 -21.34 33.79
N GLY A 149 -19.66 -22.12 33.73
CA GLY A 149 -19.82 -23.40 34.46
C GLY A 149 -18.87 -24.54 34.05
N GLY A 150 -17.96 -24.29 33.11
CA GLY A 150 -17.01 -25.27 32.57
C GLY A 150 -17.60 -26.08 31.41
N PRO A 151 -16.89 -27.12 30.92
CA PRO A 151 -17.35 -27.92 29.79
C PRO A 151 -18.75 -28.53 30.02
N GLY A 152 -19.64 -28.38 29.04
CA GLY A 152 -21.04 -28.80 29.13
C GLY A 152 -22.01 -27.75 29.66
N ASP A 153 -21.49 -26.61 30.13
CA ASP A 153 -22.26 -25.38 30.30
C ASP A 153 -22.45 -24.68 28.94
N THR A 154 -23.66 -24.19 28.68
CA THR A 154 -24.01 -23.66 27.35
C THR A 154 -23.17 -22.44 27.00
N GLU A 155 -22.96 -21.53 27.95
CA GLU A 155 -22.19 -20.31 27.78
C GLU A 155 -20.69 -20.60 27.63
N PHE A 156 -20.16 -21.56 28.38
CA PHE A 156 -18.79 -22.03 28.20
C PHE A 156 -18.56 -22.57 26.78
N ASP A 157 -19.43 -23.47 26.32
CA ASP A 157 -19.29 -24.12 25.02
C ASP A 157 -19.42 -23.10 23.88
N GLN A 158 -20.34 -22.14 23.99
CA GLN A 158 -20.49 -21.03 23.04
C GLN A 158 -19.24 -20.13 23.00
N CYS A 159 -18.71 -19.75 24.16
CA CYS A 159 -17.49 -18.94 24.25
C CYS A 159 -16.29 -19.67 23.65
N SER A 160 -16.08 -20.93 24.03
CA SER A 160 -14.96 -21.74 23.55
C SER A 160 -15.03 -21.95 22.04
N SER A 161 -16.21 -22.33 21.54
CA SER A 161 -16.47 -22.50 20.12
C SER A 161 -16.23 -21.22 19.34
N ALA A 162 -16.78 -20.09 19.79
CA ALA A 162 -16.60 -18.80 19.12
C ALA A 162 -15.13 -18.39 19.04
N ARG A 163 -14.35 -18.61 20.10
CA ARG A 163 -12.91 -18.34 20.10
C ARG A 163 -12.13 -19.27 19.18
N SER A 164 -12.49 -20.56 19.14
CA SER A 164 -11.80 -21.55 18.29
C SER A 164 -12.10 -21.39 16.80
N ASN A 165 -13.31 -20.93 16.46
CA ASN A 165 -13.77 -20.77 15.08
C ASN A 165 -13.51 -19.37 14.51
N PHE A 166 -13.02 -18.43 15.33
CA PHE A 166 -12.73 -17.08 14.85
C PHE A 166 -11.42 -17.05 14.06
N ASN A 167 -11.55 -16.93 12.73
CA ASN A 167 -10.41 -16.80 11.84
C ASN A 167 -10.08 -15.33 11.59
N LEU A 168 -9.25 -14.75 12.46
CA LEU A 168 -8.78 -13.37 12.30
C LEU A 168 -7.89 -13.20 11.05
N ASP A 169 -7.12 -14.22 10.71
CA ASP A 169 -6.15 -14.19 9.62
C ASP A 169 -6.83 -13.94 8.27
N GLU A 170 -7.99 -14.56 8.03
CA GLU A 170 -8.78 -14.33 6.82
C GLU A 170 -9.27 -12.88 6.70
N ILE A 171 -9.67 -12.27 7.82
CA ILE A 171 -10.10 -10.87 7.84
C ILE A 171 -8.91 -9.97 7.49
N ILE A 172 -7.75 -10.18 8.11
CA ILE A 172 -6.57 -9.35 7.87
C ILE A 172 -6.02 -9.55 6.45
N ASP A 173 -5.97 -10.79 5.97
CA ASP A 173 -5.50 -11.09 4.61
C ASP A 173 -6.37 -10.41 3.55
N SER A 174 -7.70 -10.37 3.75
CA SER A 174 -8.61 -9.67 2.83
C SER A 174 -8.43 -8.14 2.77
N LEU A 175 -7.73 -7.55 3.75
CA LEU A 175 -7.42 -6.12 3.81
C LEU A 175 -6.02 -5.77 3.23
N MET A 176 -5.13 -6.76 3.06
CA MET A 176 -3.70 -6.61 2.81
C MET A 176 -3.27 -6.83 1.35
#